data_AF-A0A6J8BDF2-F1
#
_entry.id   AF-A0A6J8BDF2-F1
#
_cell.length_a   1.000
_cell.length_b   1.000
_cell.length_c   1.000
_cell.angle_alpha   90.00
_cell.angle_beta   90.00
_cell.angle_gamma   90.00
#
_symmetry.space_group_name_H-M   'P 1'
#
loop_
_entity.id
_entity.type
_entity.pdbx_description
1 polymer ?
#
loop_
_entity_poly.entity_id
_entity_poly.type
_entity_poly.pdbx_seq_one_letter_code
_entity_poly.pdbx_strand_id
1 'polypeptide(L)'
;MQNTEALIQCIRGNEFEGELNAITTFYGDDFQKDNLRCQLKMVSANFESDCKREDVVFADIVKYVKSLSKGEKVWLNEVVKLIKLVLVMPATSATSERSFSSLRRMKSYLRSTMKQARLNSVMFLNVHKDKTDGLNIHDVAKEFVFKESRYNTFGKTYCIC
;
A
#
# COMPACT_ATOMS: atom_id res chain seq x y z
N MET A 1 -7.36 -0.18 -12.10
CA MET A 1 -8.00 -1.06 -13.09
C MET A 1 -7.05 -1.52 -14.18
N GLN A 2 -6.09 -0.69 -14.63
CA GLN A 2 -5.17 -1.06 -15.72
C GLN A 2 -4.38 -2.36 -15.47
N ASN A 3 -3.95 -2.61 -14.22
CA ASN A 3 -3.11 -3.78 -13.89
C ASN A 3 -3.87 -5.12 -13.80
N THR A 4 -5.19 -5.12 -13.63
CA THR A 4 -6.00 -6.36 -13.65
C THR A 4 -6.26 -6.83 -15.07
N GLU A 5 -6.45 -5.91 -16.01
CA GLU A 5 -6.66 -6.22 -17.42
C GLU A 5 -5.38 -6.75 -18.07
N ALA A 6 -4.24 -6.17 -17.70
CA ALA A 6 -2.90 -6.62 -18.07
C ALA A 6 -2.67 -8.11 -17.79
N LEU A 7 -2.98 -8.54 -16.56
CA LEU A 7 -2.85 -9.94 -16.14
C LEU A 7 -3.77 -10.89 -16.92
N ILE A 8 -4.97 -10.44 -17.27
CA ILE A 8 -5.91 -11.23 -18.07
C ILE A 8 -5.41 -11.34 -19.52
N GLN A 9 -4.84 -10.27 -20.08
CA GLN A 9 -4.22 -10.28 -21.41
C GLN A 9 -2.99 -11.20 -21.46
N CYS A 10 -2.18 -11.25 -20.40
CA CYS A 10 -1.04 -12.17 -20.28
C CYS A 10 -1.47 -13.65 -20.39
N ILE A 11 -2.56 -14.03 -19.73
CA ILE A 11 -3.05 -15.41 -19.74
C ILE A 11 -3.68 -15.78 -21.08
N ARG A 12 -4.25 -14.81 -21.80
CA ARG A 12 -4.81 -14.99 -23.15
C ARG A 12 -3.72 -15.11 -24.24
N GLY A 13 -2.44 -15.03 -23.90
CA GLY A 13 -1.33 -15.20 -24.84
C GLY A 13 -1.03 -13.96 -25.72
N ASN A 14 -1.59 -12.79 -25.39
CA ASN A 14 -1.34 -11.55 -26.11
C ASN A 14 0.01 -10.91 -25.72
N GLU A 15 0.48 -9.91 -26.48
CA GLU A 15 1.74 -9.20 -26.19
C GLU A 15 1.69 -8.45 -24.85
N PHE A 16 2.28 -9.04 -23.80
CA PHE A 16 2.36 -8.46 -22.46
C PHE A 16 3.69 -7.74 -22.17
N GLU A 17 4.59 -7.64 -23.16
CA GLU A 17 5.96 -7.13 -22.98
C GLU A 17 5.96 -5.62 -22.63
N GLY A 18 4.97 -4.85 -23.11
CA GLY A 18 4.80 -3.43 -22.78
C GLY A 18 4.40 -3.21 -21.32
N GLU A 19 3.47 -4.01 -20.82
CA GLU A 19 3.00 -3.94 -19.42
C GLU A 19 4.05 -4.46 -18.45
N LEU A 20 4.77 -5.52 -18.84
CA LEU A 20 5.90 -6.05 -18.10
C LEU A 20 7.01 -4.99 -17.95
N ASN A 21 7.30 -4.23 -19.01
CA ASN A 21 8.24 -3.11 -18.96
C ASN A 21 7.72 -1.97 -18.07
N ALA A 22 6.43 -1.64 -18.13
CA ALA A 22 5.85 -0.62 -17.26
C ALA A 22 5.93 -1.01 -15.77
N ILE A 23 5.61 -2.26 -15.44
CA ILE A 23 5.73 -2.80 -14.07
C ILE A 23 7.18 -2.80 -13.62
N THR A 24 8.11 -3.27 -14.47
CA THR A 24 9.55 -3.28 -14.16
C THR A 24 10.10 -1.85 -14.01
N THR A 25 9.57 -0.87 -14.74
CA THR A 25 10.00 0.53 -14.59
C THR A 25 9.47 1.16 -13.30
N PHE A 26 8.23 0.85 -12.93
CA PHE A 26 7.58 1.43 -11.76
C PHE A 26 7.98 0.74 -10.44
N TYR A 27 8.22 -0.58 -10.48
CA TYR A 27 8.55 -1.44 -9.35
C TYR A 27 9.97 -2.02 -9.46
N GLY A 28 10.90 -1.25 -10.03
CA GLY A 28 12.31 -1.59 -10.38
C GLY A 28 12.96 -2.78 -9.67
N ASP A 29 13.01 -2.74 -8.34
CA ASP A 29 13.72 -3.73 -7.52
C ASP A 29 12.83 -4.86 -6.97
N ASP A 30 11.49 -4.74 -7.08
CA ASP A 30 10.55 -5.68 -6.48
C ASP A 30 10.32 -6.95 -7.33
N PHE A 31 10.57 -6.85 -8.65
CA PHE A 31 10.28 -7.90 -9.64
C PHE A 31 11.47 -8.21 -10.54
N GLN A 32 11.74 -9.51 -10.70
CA GLN A 32 12.70 -9.99 -11.70
C GLN A 32 11.99 -10.27 -13.02
N LYS A 33 12.29 -9.44 -14.04
CA LYS A 33 11.62 -9.46 -15.35
C LYS A 33 11.66 -10.84 -16.03
N ASP A 34 12.82 -11.48 -16.07
CA ASP A 34 12.98 -12.78 -16.75
C ASP A 34 12.20 -13.89 -16.06
N ASN A 35 12.25 -13.93 -14.72
CA ASN A 35 11.51 -14.90 -13.92
C ASN A 35 10.00 -14.69 -14.04
N LEU A 36 9.55 -13.43 -13.96
CA LEU A 36 8.13 -13.09 -14.11
C LEU A 36 7.61 -13.50 -15.50
N ARG A 37 8.39 -13.25 -16.55
CA ARG A 37 8.04 -13.65 -17.93
C ARG A 37 7.92 -15.17 -18.08
N CYS A 38 8.89 -15.93 -17.59
CA CYS A 38 8.86 -17.39 -17.64
C CYS A 38 7.69 -17.96 -16.84
N GLN A 39 7.44 -17.43 -15.63
CA GLN A 39 6.35 -17.88 -14.77
C GLN A 39 4.98 -17.55 -15.37
N LEU A 40 4.80 -16.37 -15.97
CA LEU A 40 3.55 -16.01 -16.65
C LEU A 40 3.25 -16.95 -17.83
N LYS A 41 4.27 -17.30 -18.63
CA LYS A 41 4.14 -18.29 -19.72
C LYS A 41 3.84 -19.69 -19.21
N MET A 42 4.44 -20.11 -18.10
CA MET A 42 4.09 -21.38 -17.46
C MET A 42 2.65 -21.40 -16.99
N VAL A 43 2.20 -20.31 -16.36
CA VAL A 43 0.82 -20.19 -15.89
C VAL A 43 -0.13 -20.22 -17.07
N SER A 44 0.12 -19.49 -18.16
CA SER A 44 -0.76 -19.51 -19.35
C SER A 44 -0.85 -20.91 -19.97
N ALA A 45 0.28 -21.61 -20.13
CA ALA A 45 0.31 -22.97 -20.68
C ALA A 45 -0.44 -23.99 -19.80
N ASN A 46 -0.27 -23.89 -18.47
CA ASN A 46 -0.99 -24.76 -17.54
C ASN A 46 -2.48 -24.40 -17.48
N PHE A 47 -2.85 -23.13 -17.67
CA PHE A 47 -4.25 -22.68 -17.67
C PHE A 47 -5.01 -23.11 -18.92
N GLU A 48 -4.37 -23.12 -20.10
CA GLU A 48 -4.93 -23.65 -21.35
C GLU A 48 -5.31 -25.13 -21.24
N SER A 49 -4.57 -25.89 -20.43
CA SER A 49 -4.80 -27.32 -20.19
C SER A 49 -6.08 -27.57 -19.37
N ASP A 50 -6.39 -26.66 -18.44
CA ASP A 50 -7.47 -26.83 -17.45
C ASP A 50 -8.76 -26.05 -17.81
N CYS A 51 -8.72 -25.03 -18.67
CA CYS A 51 -9.87 -24.16 -18.95
C CYS A 51 -9.94 -23.68 -20.42
N LYS A 52 -10.82 -24.31 -21.22
CA LYS A 52 -11.22 -23.86 -22.56
C LYS A 52 -12.24 -22.70 -22.55
N ARG A 53 -12.16 -21.76 -21.61
CA ARG A 53 -13.17 -20.71 -21.46
C ARG A 53 -12.68 -19.34 -21.93
N GLU A 54 -13.47 -18.73 -22.81
CA GLU A 54 -13.23 -17.46 -23.50
C GLU A 54 -13.36 -16.24 -22.55
N ASP A 55 -13.83 -16.48 -21.33
CA ASP A 55 -14.21 -15.50 -20.31
C ASP A 55 -13.42 -15.67 -18.99
N VAL A 56 -12.09 -15.80 -19.05
CA VAL A 56 -11.24 -15.83 -17.83
C VAL A 56 -11.34 -14.51 -17.06
N VAL A 57 -11.82 -14.58 -15.81
CA VAL A 57 -11.89 -13.46 -14.88
C VAL A 57 -10.70 -13.52 -13.91
N PHE A 58 -10.25 -12.37 -13.39
CA PHE A 58 -9.19 -12.32 -12.37
C PHE A 58 -9.46 -13.24 -11.15
N ALA A 59 -10.74 -13.43 -10.79
CA ALA A 59 -11.14 -14.34 -9.73
C ALA A 59 -10.75 -15.81 -10.01
N ASP A 60 -10.79 -16.25 -11.26
CA ASP A 60 -10.41 -17.60 -11.66
C ASP A 60 -8.90 -17.81 -11.55
N ILE A 61 -8.11 -16.80 -11.91
CA ILE A 61 -6.65 -16.79 -11.73
C ILE A 61 -6.31 -16.92 -10.25
N VAL A 62 -6.98 -16.15 -9.39
CA VAL A 62 -6.78 -16.22 -7.94
C VAL A 62 -7.20 -17.60 -7.39
N LYS A 63 -8.27 -18.20 -7.92
CA LYS A 63 -8.73 -19.53 -7.52
C LYS A 63 -7.73 -20.61 -7.91
N TYR A 64 -7.20 -20.55 -9.14
CA TYR A 64 -6.15 -21.44 -9.63
C TYR A 64 -4.89 -21.33 -8.77
N VAL A 65 -4.37 -20.11 -8.56
CA VAL A 65 -3.19 -19.89 -7.72
C VAL A 65 -3.44 -20.34 -6.27
N LYS A 66 -4.68 -20.27 -5.77
CA LYS A 66 -5.04 -20.83 -4.46
C LYS A 66 -5.03 -22.35 -4.43
N SER A 67 -5.51 -23.03 -5.47
CA SER A 67 -5.54 -24.50 -5.56
C SER A 67 -4.17 -25.14 -5.75
N LEU A 68 -3.16 -24.38 -6.21
CA LEU A 68 -1.78 -24.85 -6.30
C LEU A 68 -1.22 -25.25 -4.92
N SER A 69 -0.39 -26.29 -4.91
CA SER A 69 0.33 -26.75 -3.72
C SER A 69 1.32 -25.70 -3.21
N LYS A 70 1.79 -25.85 -1.96
CA LYS A 70 2.82 -24.96 -1.40
C LYS A 70 4.11 -24.97 -2.23
N GLY A 71 4.48 -26.11 -2.83
CA GLY A 71 5.69 -26.23 -3.65
C GLY A 71 5.60 -25.39 -4.93
N GLU A 72 4.50 -25.50 -5.67
CA GLU A 72 4.31 -24.76 -6.93
C GLU A 72 4.23 -23.24 -6.72
N LYS A 73 3.70 -22.80 -5.57
CA LYS A 73 3.67 -21.38 -5.17
C LYS A 73 5.08 -20.79 -4.95
N VAL A 74 6.05 -21.60 -4.56
CA VAL A 74 7.45 -21.16 -4.40
C VAL A 74 8.09 -20.94 -5.78
N TRP A 75 7.80 -21.83 -6.74
CA TRP A 75 8.28 -21.70 -8.12
C TRP A 75 7.63 -20.53 -8.86
N LEU A 76 6.40 -20.16 -8.50
CA LEU A 76 5.64 -19.04 -9.07
C LEU A 76 5.65 -17.79 -8.18
N ASN A 77 6.76 -17.55 -7.47
CA ASN A 77 6.87 -16.48 -6.48
C ASN A 77 6.60 -15.07 -7.06
N GLU A 78 7.06 -14.76 -8.28
CA GLU A 78 6.89 -13.45 -8.91
C GLU A 78 5.43 -13.21 -9.32
N VAL A 79 4.78 -14.22 -9.90
CA VAL A 79 3.35 -14.14 -10.26
C VAL A 79 2.49 -13.99 -9.00
N VAL A 80 2.82 -14.72 -7.93
CA VAL A 80 2.11 -14.59 -6.64
C VAL A 80 2.29 -13.19 -6.04
N LYS A 81 3.49 -12.60 -6.12
CA LYS A 81 3.73 -11.21 -5.69
C LYS A 81 2.88 -10.24 -6.51
N LEU A 82 2.84 -10.41 -7.83
CA LEU A 82 2.07 -9.53 -8.73
C LEU A 82 0.56 -9.60 -8.44
N ILE A 83 0.02 -10.80 -8.24
CA ILE A 83 -1.39 -10.99 -7.87
C ILE A 83 -1.71 -10.33 -6.53
N LYS A 84 -0.83 -10.48 -5.53
CA LYS A 84 -0.99 -9.81 -4.22
C LYS A 84 -0.97 -8.29 -4.37
N LEU A 85 -0.04 -7.75 -5.15
CA LEU A 85 0.05 -6.32 -5.41
C LEU A 85 -1.26 -5.79 -6.01
N VAL A 86 -1.78 -6.46 -7.03
CA VAL A 86 -3.05 -6.09 -7.68
C VAL A 86 -4.24 -6.16 -6.72
N LEU A 87 -4.29 -7.16 -5.83
CA LEU A 87 -5.32 -7.25 -4.78
C LEU A 87 -5.23 -6.11 -3.74
N VAL A 88 -4.03 -5.63 -3.46
CA VAL A 88 -3.77 -4.60 -2.44
C VAL A 88 -4.01 -3.19 -2.99
N MET A 89 -3.78 -2.94 -4.29
CA MET A 89 -3.99 -1.64 -4.94
C MET A 89 -5.34 -0.96 -4.63
N PRO A 90 -6.51 -1.62 -4.76
CA PRO A 90 -7.78 -0.97 -4.44
C PRO A 90 -7.91 -0.64 -2.96
N ALA A 91 -7.37 -1.50 -2.08
CA ALA A 91 -7.39 -1.26 -0.64
C ALA A 91 -6.49 -0.09 -0.23
N THR A 92 -5.32 0.06 -0.85
CA THR A 92 -4.41 1.20 -0.59
C THR A 92 -4.95 2.49 -1.18
N SER A 93 -5.57 2.46 -2.38
CA SER A 93 -6.24 3.63 -2.95
C SER A 93 -7.36 4.12 -2.04
N ALA A 94 -8.25 3.22 -1.61
CA ALA A 94 -9.35 3.58 -0.72
C ALA A 94 -8.85 4.15 0.63
N THR A 95 -7.77 3.58 1.17
CA THR A 95 -7.14 4.08 2.42
C THR A 95 -6.53 5.47 2.22
N SER A 96 -5.89 5.70 1.07
CA SER A 96 -5.31 7.00 0.70
C SER A 96 -6.40 8.05 0.52
N GLU A 97 -7.48 7.73 -0.22
CA GLU A 97 -8.64 8.59 -0.40
C GLU A 97 -9.30 8.96 0.94
N ARG A 98 -9.49 7.97 1.84
CA ARG A 98 -10.00 8.21 3.19
C ARG A 98 -9.09 9.16 3.99
N SER A 99 -7.78 9.01 3.85
CA SER A 99 -6.79 9.86 4.51
C SER A 99 -6.82 11.29 3.97
N PHE A 100 -6.82 11.46 2.64
CA PHE A 100 -6.95 12.78 2.01
C PHE A 100 -8.29 13.47 2.31
N SER A 101 -9.38 12.70 2.35
CA SER A 101 -10.70 13.19 2.77
C SER A 101 -10.67 13.71 4.20
N SER A 102 -10.02 12.98 5.12
CA SER A 102 -9.83 13.39 6.51
C SER A 102 -8.97 14.65 6.64
N LEU A 103 -7.88 14.72 5.86
CA LEU A 103 -7.02 15.91 5.79
C LEU A 103 -7.78 17.13 5.25
N ARG A 104 -8.62 16.95 4.23
CA ARG A 104 -9.49 18.01 3.70
C ARG A 104 -10.46 18.51 4.77
N ARG A 105 -11.14 17.61 5.50
CA ARG A 105 -12.03 17.97 6.62
C ARG A 105 -11.29 18.77 7.69
N MET A 106 -10.11 18.32 8.10
CA MET A 106 -9.29 18.99 9.12
C MET A 106 -8.88 20.39 8.68
N LYS A 107 -8.43 20.55 7.42
CA LYS A 107 -8.05 21.86 6.85
C LYS A 107 -9.25 22.82 6.78
N SER A 108 -10.43 22.31 6.42
CA SER A 108 -11.66 23.09 6.38
C SER A 108 -12.13 23.49 7.78
N TYR A 109 -12.12 22.57 8.74
CA TYR A 109 -12.54 22.80 10.12
C TYR A 109 -11.68 23.88 10.80
N LEU A 110 -10.36 23.82 10.62
CA LEU A 110 -9.44 24.78 11.22
C LEU A 110 -9.35 26.11 10.45
N ARG A 111 -9.99 26.24 9.27
CA ARG A 111 -9.88 27.40 8.35
C ARG A 111 -8.46 27.98 8.26
N SER A 112 -7.44 27.12 8.32
CA SER A 112 -6.09 27.56 8.65
C SER A 112 -5.22 27.78 7.41
N THR A 113 -4.52 28.91 7.36
CA THR A 113 -3.28 29.09 6.58
C THR A 113 -2.10 28.37 7.26
N MET A 114 -2.28 27.10 7.62
CA MET A 114 -1.23 26.29 8.24
C MET A 114 -0.13 25.96 7.25
N LYS A 115 1.13 26.07 7.70
CA LYS A 115 2.30 25.56 6.98
C LYS A 115 2.22 24.03 6.88
N GLN A 116 2.70 23.48 5.77
CA GLN A 116 2.74 22.03 5.47
C GLN A 116 3.32 21.20 6.63
N ALA A 117 4.41 21.65 7.24
CA ALA A 117 5.05 20.93 8.35
C ALA A 117 4.10 20.69 9.54
N ARG A 118 3.36 21.73 9.97
CA ARG A 118 2.40 21.61 11.08
C ARG A 118 1.22 20.72 10.70
N LEU A 119 0.73 20.83 9.47
CA LEU A 119 -0.36 20.00 8.97
C LEU A 119 0.02 18.51 8.97
N ASN A 120 1.23 18.18 8.53
CA ASN A 120 1.71 16.80 8.49
C ASN A 120 1.82 16.21 9.91
N SER A 121 2.35 16.97 10.87
CA SER A 121 2.41 16.54 12.27
C SER A 121 1.03 16.25 12.86
N VAL A 122 0.05 17.14 12.64
CA VAL A 122 -1.32 16.94 13.15
C VAL A 122 -2.02 15.78 12.44
N MET A 123 -1.82 15.63 11.13
CA MET A 123 -2.38 14.51 10.38
C MET A 123 -1.81 13.18 10.88
N PHE A 124 -0.51 13.11 11.16
CA PHE A 124 0.13 11.92 11.70
C PHE A 124 -0.50 11.49 13.05
N LEU A 125 -0.71 12.46 13.95
CA LEU A 125 -1.41 12.22 15.22
C LEU A 125 -2.86 11.76 15.00
N ASN A 126 -3.56 12.34 14.03
CA ASN A 126 -4.95 12.00 13.73
C ASN A 126 -5.11 10.61 13.08
N VAL A 127 -4.17 10.18 12.23
CA VAL A 127 -4.16 8.83 11.64
C VAL A 127 -3.83 7.79 12.71
N HIS A 128 -2.93 8.11 13.63
CA HIS A 128 -2.53 7.23 14.73
C HIS A 128 -3.19 7.64 16.04
N LYS A 129 -4.49 7.97 15.98
CA LYS A 129 -5.22 8.45 17.16
C LYS A 129 -5.22 7.41 18.28
N ASP A 130 -5.39 6.13 17.96
CA ASP A 130 -5.37 5.04 18.96
C ASP A 130 -4.06 4.98 19.75
N LYS A 131 -2.93 5.27 19.11
CA LYS A 131 -1.61 5.34 19.76
C LYS A 131 -1.42 6.66 20.51
N THR A 132 -1.96 7.74 19.96
CA THR A 132 -1.87 9.08 20.53
C THR A 132 -2.71 9.21 21.80
N ASP A 133 -3.88 8.56 21.86
CA ASP A 133 -4.77 8.54 23.03
C ASP A 133 -4.13 7.79 24.21
N GLY A 134 -3.16 6.90 23.94
CA GLY A 134 -2.33 6.24 24.96
C GLY A 134 -1.13 7.06 25.46
N LEU A 135 -0.85 8.23 24.87
CA LEU A 135 0.25 9.10 25.32
C LEU A 135 -0.16 9.91 26.54
N ASN A 136 0.72 9.95 27.55
CA ASN A 136 0.52 10.81 28.70
C ASN A 136 0.90 12.26 28.34
N ILE A 137 -0.10 13.13 28.25
CA ILE A 137 0.06 14.54 27.87
C ILE A 137 1.01 15.26 28.84
N HIS A 138 1.03 14.86 30.11
CA HIS A 138 1.88 15.49 31.13
C HIS A 138 3.36 15.20 30.89
N ASP A 139 3.71 13.98 30.48
CA ASP A 139 5.09 13.60 30.18
C ASP A 139 5.59 14.30 28.91
N VAL A 140 4.74 14.38 27.88
CA VAL A 140 5.03 15.13 26.65
C VAL A 140 5.21 16.62 26.95
N ALA A 141 4.36 17.20 27.82
CA ALA A 141 4.48 18.59 28.23
C ALA A 141 5.76 18.84 29.02
N LYS A 142 6.13 17.94 29.95
CA LYS A 142 7.40 18.01 30.67
C LYS A 142 8.58 17.98 29.69
N GLU A 143 8.65 17.01 28.78
CA GLU A 143 9.73 16.94 27.78
C GLU A 143 9.79 18.22 26.95
N PHE A 144 8.65 18.75 26.50
CA PHE A 144 8.58 19.97 25.72
C PHE A 144 9.12 21.21 26.46
N VAL A 145 8.91 21.30 27.77
CA VAL A 145 9.40 22.41 28.60
C VAL A 145 10.91 22.29 28.87
N PHE A 146 11.41 21.08 29.09
CA PHE A 146 12.82 20.84 29.43
C PHE A 146 13.78 20.91 28.23
N LYS A 147 13.30 20.72 26.99
CA LYS A 147 14.18 20.56 25.81
C LYS A 147 14.83 21.84 25.30
N GLU A 148 14.32 23.04 25.59
CA GLU A 148 14.72 24.22 24.79
C GLU A 148 14.58 25.59 25.48
N SER A 149 15.15 25.81 26.66
CA SER A 149 15.11 27.12 27.39
C SER A 149 13.71 27.69 27.69
N ARG A 150 12.66 26.94 27.32
CA ARG A 150 11.23 27.21 27.53
C ARG A 150 10.81 27.05 28.99
N TYR A 151 11.69 26.51 29.83
CA TYR A 151 11.52 26.42 31.28
C TYR A 151 11.20 27.77 31.93
N ASN A 152 11.82 28.86 31.47
CA ASN A 152 11.56 30.19 32.05
C ASN A 152 10.13 30.68 31.78
N THR A 153 9.51 30.22 30.68
CA THR A 153 8.16 30.60 30.28
C THR A 153 7.10 29.64 30.83
N PHE A 154 7.38 28.34 30.86
CA PHE A 154 6.40 27.29 31.15
C PHE A 154 6.74 26.43 32.38
N GLY A 155 7.93 26.57 32.97
CA GLY A 155 8.42 25.70 34.05
C GLY A 155 7.66 25.83 35.37
N LYS A 156 7.06 27.00 35.65
CA LYS A 156 6.32 27.24 36.91
C LYS A 156 5.06 26.37 37.06
N THR A 157 4.47 25.90 35.96
CA THR A 157 3.22 25.13 35.97
C THR A 157 3.43 23.61 36.00
N TYR A 158 4.59 23.10 35.56
CA TYR A 158 4.83 21.66 35.39
C TYR A 158 5.85 21.07 36.39
N CYS A 159 6.34 21.89 37.34
CA CYS A 159 7.37 21.49 38.31
C CYS A 159 6.86 21.37 39.77
N ILE A 160 5.55 21.48 40.03
CA ILE A 160 4.95 21.48 41.39
C ILE A 160 4.16 20.18 41.70
N CYS A 161 4.36 19.10 40.95
CA CYS A 161 3.85 17.78 41.29
C CYS A 161 4.99 16.76 41.38
#